data_AF-A0A6J5J4H3-F1
#
_entry.id   AF-A0A6J5J4H3-F1
#
_cell.length_a   1.000
_cell.length_b   1.000
_cell.length_c   1.000
_cell.angle_alpha   90.00
_cell.angle_beta   90.00
_cell.angle_gamma   90.00
#
_symmetry.space_group_name_H-M   'P 1'
#
loop_
_entity.id
_entity.type
_entity.pdbx_description
1 polymer ?
#
loop_
_entity_poly.entity_id
_entity_poly.type
_entity_poly.pdbx_seq_one_letter_code
_entity_poly.pdbx_strand_id
1 'polypeptide(L)'
;MPESNLSFFGRLSLAVGTFFSVLGNREFAAGVLRVRDGAPAPVAPAPAAAPAPAPAPAAAPVKAPAPELREASPQAALQLLGLLQRDARFIDFVEEDIAGYADADIGAAARLVHDGCRAALREHFTIVPVRDEAEGSRVTLPAGFDATAVRVTGNVVGAAPFTGTVSHRGWRVADVRLPKLTGSHDASVVAPAEVEL
;
A
#
# COMPACT_ATOMS: atom_id res chain seq x y z
N MET A 1 -58.77 -38.90 28.33
CA MET A 1 -59.18 -37.67 27.61
C MET A 1 -60.10 -36.90 28.56
N PRO A 2 -59.72 -35.74 29.09
CA PRO A 2 -60.61 -34.97 29.95
C PRO A 2 -61.77 -34.43 29.10
N GLU A 3 -63.00 -34.77 29.46
CA GLU A 3 -64.18 -34.17 28.83
C GLU A 3 -64.26 -32.69 29.22
N SER A 4 -63.91 -31.80 28.28
CA SER A 4 -64.10 -30.37 28.42
C SER A 4 -65.61 -30.06 28.38
N ASN A 5 -66.23 -29.93 29.55
CA ASN A 5 -67.66 -29.68 29.69
C ASN A 5 -68.00 -28.20 29.40
N LEU A 6 -68.08 -27.83 28.12
CA LEU A 6 -68.46 -26.46 27.73
C LEU A 6 -69.94 -26.18 28.06
N SER A 7 -70.21 -25.04 28.70
CA SER A 7 -71.57 -24.54 28.92
C SER A 7 -72.30 -24.29 27.59
N PHE A 8 -73.64 -24.28 27.63
CA PHE A 8 -74.47 -24.07 26.43
C PHE A 8 -74.10 -22.77 25.70
N PHE A 9 -73.95 -21.66 26.42
CA PHE A 9 -73.55 -20.38 25.84
C PHE A 9 -72.13 -20.40 25.27
N GLY A 10 -71.20 -21.14 25.90
CA GLY A 10 -69.86 -21.35 25.34
C GLY A 10 -69.89 -22.14 24.03
N ARG A 11 -70.74 -23.17 23.94
CA ARG A 11 -70.95 -23.94 22.69
C ARG A 11 -71.59 -23.10 21.59
N LEU A 12 -72.56 -22.26 21.93
CA LEU A 12 -73.23 -21.37 20.97
C LEU A 12 -72.26 -20.30 20.43
N SER A 13 -71.50 -19.66 21.31
CA SER A 13 -70.45 -18.71 20.95
C SER A 13 -69.41 -19.33 20.01
N LEU A 14 -68.94 -20.54 20.34
CA LEU A 14 -67.98 -21.28 19.53
C LEU A 14 -68.55 -21.65 18.15
N ALA A 15 -69.81 -22.08 18.08
CA ALA A 15 -70.46 -22.44 16.82
C ALA A 15 -70.59 -21.24 15.87
N VAL A 16 -71.00 -20.07 16.39
CA VAL A 16 -71.14 -18.85 15.58
C VAL A 16 -69.76 -18.35 15.12
N GLY A 17 -68.77 -18.33 16.02
CA GLY A 17 -67.40 -17.91 15.68
C GLY A 17 -66.76 -18.82 14.61
N THR A 18 -66.88 -20.14 14.77
CA THR A 18 -66.30 -21.10 13.81
C THR A 18 -66.98 -21.02 12.45
N PHE A 19 -68.28 -20.73 12.37
CA PHE A 19 -68.98 -20.51 11.10
C PHE A 19 -68.33 -19.37 10.28
N PHE A 20 -68.16 -18.18 10.87
CA PHE A 20 -67.53 -17.06 10.17
C PHE A 20 -66.04 -17.31 9.86
N SER A 21 -65.32 -17.99 10.76
CA SER A 21 -63.91 -18.35 10.51
C SER A 21 -63.74 -19.34 9.36
N VAL A 22 -64.67 -20.28 9.18
CA VAL A 22 -64.66 -21.21 8.03
C VAL A 22 -64.95 -20.47 6.72
N LEU A 23 -65.86 -19.49 6.69
CA LEU A 23 -66.11 -18.70 5.49
C LEU A 23 -64.95 -17.74 5.16
N GLY A 24 -64.33 -17.13 6.17
CA GLY A 24 -63.32 -16.07 6.00
C GLY A 24 -61.86 -16.55 5.92
N ASN A 25 -61.54 -17.76 6.40
CA ASN A 25 -60.17 -18.26 6.47
C ASN A 25 -60.05 -19.65 5.82
N ARG A 26 -59.41 -19.68 4.65
CA ARG A 26 -59.22 -20.90 3.85
C ARG A 26 -58.39 -21.97 4.54
N GLU A 27 -57.36 -21.59 5.29
CA GLU A 27 -56.48 -22.53 5.99
C GLU A 27 -57.21 -23.20 7.16
N PHE A 28 -57.99 -22.42 7.91
CA PHE A 28 -58.83 -22.93 8.99
C PHE A 28 -59.91 -23.89 8.45
N ALA A 29 -60.59 -23.52 7.36
CA ALA A 29 -61.58 -24.39 6.71
C ALA A 29 -60.98 -25.72 6.25
N ALA A 30 -59.77 -25.70 5.67
CA ALA A 30 -59.05 -26.92 5.28
C ALA A 30 -58.65 -27.79 6.49
N GLY A 31 -58.33 -27.17 7.63
CA GLY A 31 -58.08 -27.87 8.89
C GLY A 31 -59.34 -28.55 9.44
N VAL A 32 -60.48 -27.87 9.46
CA VAL A 32 -61.76 -28.41 9.96
C VAL A 32 -62.25 -29.58 9.10
N LEU A 33 -62.17 -29.48 7.76
CA LEU A 33 -62.49 -30.59 6.85
C LEU A 33 -61.63 -31.81 7.12
N ARG A 34 -60.33 -31.62 7.35
CA ARG A 34 -59.38 -32.72 7.61
C ARG A 34 -59.70 -33.47 8.90
N VAL A 35 -60.03 -32.74 9.97
CA VAL A 35 -60.46 -33.34 11.24
C VAL A 35 -61.79 -34.08 11.09
N ARG A 36 -62.75 -33.50 10.34
CA ARG A 36 -64.03 -34.15 10.03
C ARG A 36 -63.84 -35.46 9.26
N ASP A 37 -62.93 -35.45 8.29
CA ASP A 37 -62.65 -36.60 7.42
C ASP A 37 -61.68 -37.61 8.08
N GLY A 38 -61.34 -37.42 9.36
CA GLY A 38 -60.51 -38.33 10.16
C GLY A 38 -59.03 -38.37 9.74
N ALA A 39 -58.58 -37.40 8.94
CA ALA A 39 -57.21 -37.37 8.44
C ALA A 39 -56.25 -36.79 9.50
N PRO A 40 -55.06 -37.40 9.69
CA PRO A 40 -54.11 -36.96 10.70
C PRO A 40 -53.62 -35.52 10.46
N ALA A 41 -53.32 -34.81 11.55
CA ALA A 41 -52.78 -33.47 11.51
C ALA A 41 -51.49 -33.43 10.65
N PRO A 42 -51.26 -32.35 9.87
CA PRO A 42 -50.06 -32.27 9.06
C PRO A 42 -48.86 -32.25 10.00
N VAL A 43 -47.97 -33.24 9.85
CA VAL A 43 -46.70 -33.26 10.54
C VAL A 43 -45.95 -32.01 10.08
N ALA A 44 -45.63 -31.12 11.02
CA ALA A 44 -44.77 -29.98 10.73
C ALA A 44 -43.50 -30.51 10.05
N PRO A 45 -43.10 -29.97 8.87
CA PRO A 45 -41.85 -30.40 8.27
C PRO A 45 -40.73 -30.12 9.27
N ALA A 46 -39.93 -31.15 9.54
CA ALA A 46 -38.68 -31.03 10.28
C ALA A 46 -37.88 -29.83 9.73
N PRO A 47 -37.17 -29.07 10.58
CA PRO A 47 -36.43 -27.90 10.13
C PRO A 47 -35.45 -28.34 9.04
N ALA A 48 -35.78 -27.98 7.80
CA ALA A 48 -34.85 -28.06 6.70
C ALA A 48 -33.61 -27.26 7.09
N ALA A 49 -32.44 -27.86 6.86
CA ALA A 49 -31.15 -27.25 7.08
C ALA A 49 -31.16 -25.78 6.65
N ALA A 50 -30.72 -24.92 7.56
CA ALA A 50 -30.56 -23.50 7.31
C ALA A 50 -29.85 -23.29 5.95
N PRO A 51 -30.29 -22.32 5.14
CA PRO A 51 -29.52 -21.95 3.95
C PRO A 51 -28.11 -21.62 4.39
N ALA A 52 -27.12 -22.25 3.75
CA ALA A 52 -25.72 -21.95 3.97
C ALA A 52 -25.53 -20.42 3.93
N PRO A 53 -24.81 -19.83 4.91
CA PRO A 53 -24.62 -18.39 4.93
C PRO A 53 -23.97 -17.97 3.61
N ALA A 54 -24.59 -17.02 2.93
CA ALA A 54 -24.01 -16.36 1.78
C ALA A 54 -22.57 -15.95 2.14
N PRO A 55 -21.58 -16.14 1.24
CA PRO A 55 -20.21 -15.73 1.53
C PRO A 55 -20.24 -14.26 1.91
N ALA A 56 -19.78 -13.99 3.14
CA ALA A 56 -19.61 -12.64 3.64
C ALA A 56 -18.87 -11.82 2.57
N PRO A 57 -19.25 -10.56 2.31
CA PRO A 57 -18.49 -9.69 1.43
C PRO A 57 -17.03 -9.77 1.85
N ALA A 58 -16.17 -10.23 0.93
CA ALA A 58 -14.74 -10.27 1.14
C ALA A 58 -14.34 -8.91 1.72
N ALA A 59 -13.76 -8.92 2.92
CA ALA A 59 -13.31 -7.72 3.58
C ALA A 59 -12.51 -6.92 2.55
N ALA A 60 -12.98 -5.69 2.27
CA ALA A 60 -12.26 -4.79 1.39
C ALA A 60 -10.81 -4.76 1.85
N PRO A 61 -9.82 -4.88 0.94
CA PRO A 61 -8.42 -4.93 1.31
C PRO A 61 -8.15 -3.72 2.20
N VAL A 62 -7.73 -4.00 3.44
CA VAL A 62 -7.29 -2.98 4.39
C VAL A 62 -6.22 -2.20 3.64
N LYS A 63 -6.55 -0.96 3.24
CA LYS A 63 -5.57 -0.05 2.63
C LYS A 63 -4.45 0.03 3.64
N ALA A 64 -3.28 -0.52 3.27
CA ALA A 64 -2.07 -0.33 4.03
C ALA A 64 -1.95 1.20 4.27
N PRO A 65 -1.71 1.64 5.52
CA PRO A 65 -1.58 3.05 5.80
C PRO A 65 -0.55 3.64 4.84
N ALA A 66 -0.92 4.75 4.20
CA ALA A 66 -0.01 5.45 3.31
C ALA A 66 1.30 5.70 4.09
N PRO A 67 2.47 5.42 3.49
CA PRO A 67 3.74 5.59 4.19
C PRO A 67 3.81 7.01 4.73
N GLU A 68 3.95 7.13 6.04
CA GLU A 68 4.10 8.42 6.71
C GLU A 68 5.33 9.13 6.13
N LEU A 69 5.10 10.28 5.51
CA LEU A 69 6.18 11.14 5.03
C LEU A 69 6.92 11.69 6.25
N ARG A 70 8.19 11.33 6.38
CA ARG A 70 9.07 11.88 7.43
C ARG A 70 10.00 12.89 6.78
N GLU A 71 10.08 14.08 7.35
CA GLU A 71 11.05 15.09 6.94
C GLU A 71 12.45 14.62 7.34
N ALA A 72 13.36 14.58 6.37
CA ALA A 72 14.77 14.32 6.65
C ALA A 72 15.37 15.52 7.38
N SER A 73 16.34 15.30 8.27
CA SER A 73 17.05 16.39 8.93
C SER A 73 17.71 17.30 7.88
N PRO A 74 17.30 18.58 7.76
CA PRO A 74 17.88 19.50 6.77
C PRO A 74 19.38 19.68 6.97
N GLN A 75 19.86 19.53 8.20
CA GLN A 75 21.25 19.74 8.58
C GLN A 75 22.21 18.79 7.87
N ALA A 76 21.85 17.51 7.71
CA ALA A 76 22.70 16.53 7.02
C ALA A 76 22.80 16.82 5.51
N ALA A 77 21.70 17.30 4.91
CA ALA A 77 21.68 17.71 3.52
C ALA A 77 22.53 18.96 3.28
N LEU A 78 22.37 19.97 4.13
CA LEU A 78 23.18 21.20 4.08
C LEU A 78 24.67 20.92 4.32
N GLN A 79 24.99 19.99 5.23
CA GLN A 79 26.37 19.55 5.44
C GLN A 79 26.97 18.92 4.18
N LEU A 80 26.25 18.00 3.53
CA LEU A 80 26.71 17.40 2.28
C LEU A 80 26.91 18.47 1.20
N LEU A 81 25.98 19.41 1.07
CA LEU A 81 26.06 20.50 0.12
C LEU A 81 27.30 21.39 0.38
N GLY A 82 27.61 21.67 1.64
CA GLY A 82 28.83 22.41 2.03
C GLY A 82 30.12 21.67 1.72
N LEU A 83 30.15 20.35 1.90
CA LEU A 83 31.31 19.53 1.52
C LEU A 83 31.54 19.58 0.00
N LEU A 84 30.48 19.41 -0.79
CA LEU A 84 30.56 19.50 -2.25
C LEU A 84 30.96 20.89 -2.73
N GLN A 85 30.47 21.95 -2.09
CA GLN A 85 30.87 23.31 -2.43
C GLN A 85 32.34 23.57 -2.11
N ARG A 86 32.78 23.21 -0.89
CA ARG A 86 34.16 23.40 -0.44
C ARG A 86 35.18 22.65 -1.31
N ASP A 87 34.89 21.39 -1.63
CA ASP A 87 35.86 20.50 -2.28
C ASP A 87 35.76 20.51 -3.81
N ALA A 88 34.64 21.00 -4.37
CA ALA A 88 34.37 20.91 -5.80
C ALA A 88 33.78 22.16 -6.45
N ARG A 89 33.50 23.23 -5.69
CA ARG A 89 32.80 24.43 -6.20
C ARG A 89 31.46 24.08 -6.88
N PHE A 90 30.78 23.06 -6.35
CA PHE A 90 29.61 22.47 -6.99
C PHE A 90 28.49 23.49 -7.25
N ILE A 91 28.18 24.32 -6.27
CA ILE A 91 27.11 25.33 -6.38
C ILE A 91 27.52 26.38 -7.40
N ASP A 92 28.74 26.90 -7.33
CA ASP A 92 29.23 27.91 -8.29
C ASP A 92 29.10 27.39 -9.74
N PHE A 93 29.45 26.12 -9.95
CA PHE A 93 29.42 25.53 -11.29
C PHE A 93 27.99 25.30 -11.81
N VAL A 94 27.05 24.89 -10.95
CA VAL A 94 25.67 24.60 -11.35
C VAL A 94 24.83 25.87 -11.52
N GLU A 95 25.12 26.91 -10.74
CA GLU A 95 24.44 28.20 -10.82
C GLU A 95 24.97 29.10 -11.94
N GLU A 96 26.14 28.79 -12.52
CA GLU A 96 26.66 29.49 -13.70
C GLU A 96 25.80 29.22 -14.94
N ASP A 97 25.38 30.28 -15.63
CA ASP A 97 24.68 30.15 -16.91
C ASP A 97 25.65 29.79 -18.04
N ILE A 98 25.73 28.50 -18.34
CA ILE A 98 26.65 27.99 -19.35
C ILE A 98 26.09 28.00 -20.78
N ALA A 99 24.87 28.51 -21.02
CA ALA A 99 24.19 28.37 -22.32
C ALA A 99 24.95 29.01 -23.50
N GLY A 100 25.76 30.04 -23.23
CA GLY A 100 26.55 30.76 -24.23
C GLY A 100 27.95 30.21 -24.49
N TYR A 101 28.43 29.25 -23.69
CA TYR A 101 29.80 28.75 -23.80
C TYR A 101 29.89 27.58 -24.79
N ALA A 102 31.03 27.47 -25.48
CA ALA A 102 31.31 26.27 -26.27
C ALA A 102 31.76 25.12 -25.38
N ASP A 103 31.56 23.88 -25.84
CA ASP A 103 31.99 22.67 -25.12
C ASP A 103 33.48 22.70 -24.72
N ALA A 104 34.32 23.31 -25.56
CA ALA A 104 35.75 23.45 -25.30
C ALA A 104 36.04 24.34 -24.08
N ASP A 105 35.26 25.41 -23.89
CA ASP A 105 35.43 26.37 -22.79
C ASP A 105 34.95 25.78 -21.46
N ILE A 106 33.91 24.94 -21.51
CA ILE A 106 33.35 24.26 -20.32
C ILE A 106 34.26 23.12 -19.85
N GLY A 107 34.95 22.46 -20.78
CA GLY A 107 35.61 21.18 -20.52
C GLY A 107 36.67 21.19 -19.41
N ALA A 108 37.36 22.30 -19.18
CA ALA A 108 38.34 22.41 -18.09
C ALA A 108 37.64 22.52 -16.73
N ALA A 109 36.65 23.40 -16.62
CA ALA A 109 35.87 23.59 -15.40
C ALA A 109 35.10 22.31 -15.02
N ALA A 110 34.45 21.66 -15.99
CA ALA A 110 33.69 20.44 -15.75
C ALA A 110 34.57 19.30 -15.21
N ARG A 111 35.81 19.16 -15.70
CA ARG A 111 36.75 18.14 -15.19
C ARG A 111 37.18 18.43 -13.76
N LEU A 112 37.49 19.69 -13.45
CA LEU A 112 37.87 20.11 -12.10
C LEU A 112 36.74 19.82 -11.09
N VAL A 113 35.53 20.25 -11.41
CA VAL A 113 34.35 20.06 -10.55
C VAL A 113 34.00 18.58 -10.42
N HIS A 114 34.07 17.82 -11.52
CA HIS A 114 33.85 16.37 -11.50
C HIS A 114 34.85 15.67 -10.57
N ASP A 115 36.14 15.98 -10.68
CA ASP A 115 37.18 15.35 -9.88
C ASP A 115 37.05 15.72 -8.39
N GLY A 116 36.73 16.97 -8.09
CA GLY A 116 36.42 17.43 -6.74
C GLY A 116 35.22 16.70 -6.14
N CYS A 117 34.09 16.65 -6.85
CA CYS A 117 32.89 15.92 -6.42
C CYS A 117 33.18 14.44 -6.18
N ARG A 118 33.95 13.82 -7.10
CA ARG A 118 34.35 12.41 -6.99
C ARG A 118 35.22 12.16 -5.77
N ALA A 119 36.16 13.05 -5.47
CA ALA A 119 37.01 12.97 -4.29
C ALA A 119 36.18 13.10 -3.01
N ALA A 120 35.36 14.14 -2.89
CA ALA A 120 34.50 14.40 -1.74
C ALA A 120 33.56 13.21 -1.46
N LEU A 121 32.91 12.66 -2.50
CA LEU A 121 32.04 11.50 -2.34
C LEU A 121 32.80 10.26 -1.84
N ARG A 122 34.02 10.01 -2.32
CA ARG A 122 34.82 8.85 -1.90
C ARG A 122 35.40 8.99 -0.51
N GLU A 123 35.73 10.21 -0.12
CA GLU A 123 36.19 10.50 1.24
C GLU A 123 35.08 10.15 2.26
N HIS A 124 33.87 10.61 2.00
CA HIS A 124 32.78 10.53 2.97
C HIS A 124 31.84 9.33 2.80
N PHE A 125 31.86 8.62 1.67
CA PHE A 125 30.95 7.49 1.42
C PHE A 125 31.67 6.28 0.84
N THR A 126 31.23 5.08 1.23
CA THR A 126 31.53 3.85 0.48
C THR A 126 30.35 3.56 -0.43
N ILE A 127 30.47 3.92 -1.71
CA ILE A 127 29.41 3.72 -2.71
C ILE A 127 29.70 2.44 -3.50
N VAL A 128 28.77 1.50 -3.46
CA VAL A 128 28.86 0.19 -4.10
C VAL A 128 27.64 -0.05 -5.00
N PRO A 129 27.75 -0.90 -6.02
CA PRO A 129 26.59 -1.23 -6.83
C PRO A 129 25.55 -1.99 -6.00
N VAL A 130 24.26 -1.84 -6.34
CA VAL A 130 23.20 -2.67 -5.73
C VAL A 130 23.28 -4.10 -6.28
N ARG A 131 23.72 -4.24 -7.53
CA ARG A 131 23.86 -5.51 -8.24
C ARG A 131 25.29 -5.77 -8.70
N ASP A 132 25.77 -6.98 -8.45
CA ASP A 132 27.13 -7.38 -8.82
C ASP A 132 27.26 -7.69 -10.31
N GLU A 133 26.18 -8.11 -10.96
CA GLU A 133 26.18 -8.43 -12.39
C GLU A 133 26.48 -7.19 -13.24
N ALA A 134 27.25 -7.38 -14.32
CA ALA A 134 27.59 -6.30 -15.23
C ALA A 134 26.35 -5.78 -15.97
N GLU A 135 26.38 -4.50 -16.33
CA GLU A 135 25.37 -3.92 -17.22
C GLU A 135 25.36 -4.68 -18.57
N GLY A 136 24.16 -4.93 -19.09
CA GLY A 136 23.92 -5.80 -20.25
C GLY A 136 23.78 -7.29 -19.92
N SER A 137 24.14 -7.74 -18.71
CA SER A 137 23.99 -9.15 -18.31
C SER A 137 22.52 -9.55 -18.22
N ARG A 138 22.20 -10.76 -18.68
CA ARG A 138 20.86 -11.35 -18.51
C ARG A 138 20.70 -11.83 -17.07
N VAL A 139 19.59 -11.46 -16.44
CA VAL A 139 19.27 -11.78 -15.06
C VAL A 139 17.81 -12.20 -14.92
N THR A 140 17.55 -13.07 -13.95
CA THR A 140 16.18 -13.43 -13.57
C THR A 140 15.92 -12.92 -12.16
N LEU A 141 14.91 -12.08 -12.01
CA LEU A 141 14.41 -11.60 -10.73
C LEU A 141 13.38 -12.62 -10.21
N PRO A 142 13.62 -13.27 -9.07
CA PRO A 142 12.67 -14.23 -8.52
C PRO A 142 11.41 -13.55 -7.98
N ALA A 143 10.38 -14.34 -7.68
CA ALA A 143 9.24 -13.85 -6.92
C ALA A 143 9.70 -13.33 -5.54
N GLY A 144 9.16 -12.18 -5.12
CA GLY A 144 9.55 -11.53 -3.88
C GLY A 144 10.89 -10.78 -3.91
N PHE A 145 11.40 -10.42 -5.09
CA PHE A 145 12.59 -9.55 -5.18
C PHE A 145 12.35 -8.19 -4.49
N ASP A 146 13.43 -7.57 -3.99
CA ASP A 146 13.37 -6.28 -3.32
C ASP A 146 13.05 -5.14 -4.31
N ALA A 147 11.78 -4.73 -4.32
CA ALA A 147 11.29 -3.63 -5.15
C ALA A 147 11.77 -2.24 -4.71
N THR A 148 12.41 -2.11 -3.54
CA THR A 148 13.04 -0.86 -3.10
C THR A 148 14.45 -0.70 -3.68
N ALA A 149 15.13 -1.82 -3.91
CA ALA A 149 16.49 -1.85 -4.46
C ALA A 149 16.52 -2.02 -5.99
N VAL A 150 15.52 -2.68 -6.57
CA VAL A 150 15.48 -3.01 -8.00
C VAL A 150 14.18 -2.51 -8.63
N ARG A 151 14.32 -1.67 -9.66
CA ARG A 151 13.20 -1.22 -10.49
C ARG A 151 13.16 -2.01 -11.78
N VAL A 152 12.02 -2.64 -12.06
CA VAL A 152 11.76 -3.31 -13.36
C VAL A 152 11.20 -2.28 -14.33
N THR A 153 11.76 -2.21 -15.53
CA THR A 153 11.38 -1.26 -16.59
C THR A 153 11.00 -2.02 -17.87
N GLY A 154 10.07 -1.47 -18.65
CA GLY A 154 9.57 -2.07 -19.90
C GLY A 154 8.14 -2.60 -19.77
N ASN A 155 7.75 -3.50 -20.68
CA ASN A 155 6.42 -4.13 -20.63
C ASN A 155 6.40 -5.26 -19.60
N VAL A 156 6.09 -4.92 -18.36
CA VAL A 156 6.02 -5.87 -17.24
C VAL A 156 4.61 -6.44 -17.17
N VAL A 157 4.42 -7.66 -17.68
CA VAL A 157 3.16 -8.40 -17.61
C VAL A 157 3.33 -9.67 -16.80
N GLY A 158 2.30 -10.04 -16.04
CA GLY A 158 2.32 -11.22 -15.18
C GLY A 158 3.04 -11.01 -13.85
N ALA A 159 3.31 -12.14 -13.17
CA ALA A 159 4.04 -12.16 -11.91
C ALA A 159 5.49 -12.63 -12.12
N ALA A 160 6.38 -12.24 -11.21
CA ALA A 160 7.73 -12.76 -11.17
C ALA A 160 7.73 -14.31 -11.13
N PRO A 161 8.73 -14.99 -11.71
CA PRO A 161 10.04 -14.45 -12.07
C PRO A 161 10.07 -13.62 -13.35
N PHE A 162 10.80 -12.50 -13.32
CA PHE A 162 11.02 -11.65 -14.49
C PHE A 162 12.42 -11.88 -15.04
N THR A 163 12.53 -12.10 -16.35
CA THR A 163 13.85 -12.21 -17.03
C THR A 163 14.09 -10.98 -17.88
N GLY A 164 15.25 -10.35 -17.68
CA GLY A 164 15.63 -9.13 -18.40
C GLY A 164 17.15 -8.96 -18.44
N THR A 165 17.59 -7.78 -18.87
CA THR A 165 18.99 -7.37 -18.83
C THR A 165 19.20 -6.26 -17.81
N VAL A 166 20.33 -6.28 -17.12
CA VAL A 166 20.69 -5.21 -16.18
C VAL A 166 21.01 -3.94 -16.98
N SER A 167 20.13 -2.95 -16.97
CA SER A 167 20.40 -1.67 -17.65
C SER A 167 21.33 -0.75 -16.86
N HIS A 168 21.22 -0.77 -15.53
CA HIS A 168 22.07 -0.02 -14.62
C HIS A 168 22.15 -0.78 -13.30
N ARG A 169 23.33 -0.84 -12.69
CA ARG A 169 23.57 -1.67 -11.48
C ARG A 169 23.00 -1.09 -10.19
N GLY A 170 22.56 0.17 -10.25
CA GLY A 170 22.16 0.95 -9.08
C GLY A 170 23.36 1.33 -8.22
N TRP A 171 23.15 2.22 -7.27
CA TRP A 171 24.15 2.60 -6.28
C TRP A 171 23.56 2.47 -4.88
N ARG A 172 24.36 1.96 -3.96
CA ARG A 172 24.07 1.84 -2.53
C ARG A 172 25.22 2.44 -1.76
N VAL A 173 24.91 3.19 -0.73
CA VAL A 173 25.90 3.61 0.27
C VAL A 173 26.02 2.50 1.31
N ALA A 174 27.19 1.89 1.39
CA ALA A 174 27.50 0.84 2.37
C ALA A 174 28.03 1.42 3.69
N ASP A 175 28.66 2.60 3.65
CA ASP A 175 29.22 3.27 4.81
C ASP A 175 29.23 4.80 4.63
N VAL A 176 29.09 5.55 5.75
CA VAL A 176 28.99 7.01 5.80
C VAL A 176 29.97 7.57 6.84
N ARG A 177 30.81 8.51 6.43
CA ARG A 177 31.89 9.11 7.22
C ARG A 177 31.88 10.63 7.12
N LEU A 178 30.77 11.24 7.53
CA LEU A 178 30.63 12.70 7.54
C LEU A 178 31.39 13.32 8.72
N PRO A 179 31.99 14.52 8.55
CA PRO A 179 32.57 15.27 9.65
C PRO A 179 31.54 15.58 10.74
N LYS A 180 32.00 15.78 11.98
CA LYS A 180 31.10 16.19 13.07
C LYS A 180 30.80 17.68 12.97
N LEU A 181 29.53 18.04 13.11
CA LEU A 181 29.10 19.44 13.19
C LEU A 181 29.23 19.94 14.63
N THR A 182 29.82 21.11 14.80
CA THR A 182 29.79 21.85 16.07
C THR A 182 28.50 22.67 16.12
N GLY A 183 27.81 22.68 17.28
CA GLY A 183 26.52 23.38 17.43
C GLY A 183 26.56 24.91 17.26
N SER A 184 27.74 25.51 17.13
CA SER A 184 27.94 26.96 16.94
C SER A 184 27.97 27.39 15.47
N HIS A 185 27.95 26.46 14.51
CA HIS A 185 28.03 26.79 13.08
C HIS A 185 26.63 26.80 12.46
N ASP A 186 26.27 27.90 11.80
CA ASP A 186 25.03 27.98 11.03
C ASP A 186 25.18 27.17 9.73
N ALA A 187 24.59 25.97 9.70
CA ALA A 187 24.65 25.08 8.54
C ALA A 187 23.93 25.64 7.29
N SER A 188 23.11 26.69 7.43
CA SER A 188 22.46 27.34 6.28
C SER A 188 23.44 28.18 5.45
N VAL A 189 24.56 28.60 6.05
CA VAL A 189 25.65 29.28 5.34
C VAL A 189 26.59 28.22 4.77
N VAL A 190 26.31 27.81 3.53
CA VAL A 190 27.03 26.73 2.85
C VAL A 190 28.44 27.14 2.41
N ALA A 191 28.60 28.39 2.00
CA ALA A 191 29.88 29.04 1.75
C ALA A 191 29.80 30.50 2.23
N PRO A 192 30.75 30.98 3.06
CA PRO A 192 30.76 32.35 3.52
C PRO A 192 31.16 33.32 2.38
N ALA A 193 30.65 34.55 2.43
CA ALA A 193 31.12 35.61 1.56
C ALA A 193 32.51 36.10 2.00
N GLU A 194 33.42 36.28 1.05
CA GLU A 194 34.75 36.82 1.28
C GLU A 194 34.80 38.31 0.90
N VAL A 195 35.38 39.14 1.77
CA VAL A 195 35.53 40.59 1.56
C VAL A 195 36.98 40.98 1.81
N GLU A 196 37.65 41.50 0.78
CA GLU A 196 39.02 42.03 0.86
C GLU A 196 39.00 43.52 1.25
N LEU A 197 40.00 43.99 2.02
CA LEU A 197 40.15 45.36 2.52
C LEU A 197 41.43 46.02 1.98
#